data_AF-A0A354F3R9-F1
#
_entry.id   AF-A0A354F3R9-F1
#
_cell.length_a   1.000
_cell.length_b   1.000
_cell.length_c   1.000
_cell.angle_alpha   90.00
_cell.angle_beta   90.00
_cell.angle_gamma   90.00
#
_symmetry.space_group_name_H-M   'P 1'
#
loop_
_entity.id
_entity.type
_entity.pdbx_description
1 polymer ?
#
loop_
_entity_poly.entity_id
_entity_poly.type
_entity_poly.pdbx_seq_one_letter_code
_entity_poly.pdbx_strand_id
1 'polypeptide(L)'
;MVNKPDINEIMEQEGIELKKKGRYYWGLCPLHEERTPSFMVDPARQTFRCFGCHAHGDGIQFIQDYRGLSFKAALAYLGISYDKSQKDSKADIKRKLIKNFRGWERRYHADLCTLFRTIQNHKARARNIADINAEAYQQEPLIEYRLDILESEGDKLKFALYVEVNNGGI
;
A
#
# COMPACT_ATOMS: atom_id res chain seq x y z
N MET A 1 12.93 19.47 -1.77
CA MET A 1 12.81 18.58 -0.59
C MET A 1 11.97 19.32 0.43
N VAL A 2 10.78 18.80 0.76
CA VAL A 2 10.05 19.33 1.92
C VAL A 2 10.84 18.88 3.14
N ASN A 3 11.43 19.82 3.88
CA ASN A 3 12.05 19.48 5.15
C ASN A 3 10.92 19.01 6.07
N LYS A 4 10.93 17.74 6.47
CA LYS A 4 9.93 17.26 7.43
C LYS A 4 10.22 17.94 8.77
N PRO A 5 9.21 18.53 9.42
CA PRO A 5 9.39 19.21 10.69
C PRO A 5 9.80 18.20 11.77
N ASP A 6 10.67 18.60 12.69
CA ASP A 6 11.09 17.73 13.79
C ASP A 6 9.90 17.50 14.72
N ILE A 7 9.62 16.23 15.04
CA ILE A 7 8.47 15.88 15.86
C ILE A 7 8.57 16.43 17.29
N ASN A 8 9.77 16.56 17.86
CA ASN A 8 9.91 17.14 19.21
C ASN A 8 9.64 18.64 19.18
N GLU A 9 10.14 19.36 18.17
CA GLU A 9 9.84 20.78 17.99
C GLU A 9 8.33 21.01 17.88
N ILE A 10 7.60 20.13 17.18
CA ILE A 10 6.14 20.18 17.11
C ILE A 10 5.51 19.98 18.49
N MET A 11 5.95 18.97 19.25
CA MET A 11 5.40 18.72 20.59
C MET A 11 5.63 19.90 21.52
N GLU A 12 6.83 20.50 21.46
CA GLU A 12 7.18 21.70 22.24
C GLU A 12 6.33 22.91 21.84
N GLN A 13 6.14 23.15 20.53
CA GLN A 13 5.30 24.24 20.01
C GLN A 13 3.82 24.09 20.41
N GLU A 14 3.32 22.86 20.47
CA GLU A 14 1.95 22.55 20.88
C GLU A 14 1.77 22.50 22.41
N GLY A 15 2.85 22.72 23.18
CA GLY A 15 2.80 22.72 24.64
C GLY A 15 2.60 21.33 25.25
N ILE A 16 2.99 20.27 24.53
CA ILE A 16 2.86 18.89 24.99
C ILE A 16 4.02 18.54 25.90
N GLU A 17 3.73 18.37 27.18
CA GLU A 17 4.74 17.99 28.17
C GLU A 17 5.14 16.52 28.04
N LEU A 18 6.38 16.28 27.63
CA LEU A 18 6.96 14.93 27.54
C LEU A 18 8.22 14.82 28.40
N LYS A 19 8.37 13.67 29.05
CA LYS A 19 9.55 13.31 29.85
C LYS A 19 10.40 12.30 29.11
N LYS A 20 11.70 12.54 29.02
CA LYS A 20 12.65 11.62 28.41
C LYS A 20 12.78 10.34 29.23
N LYS A 21 12.62 9.18 28.59
CA LYS A 21 12.82 7.84 29.17
C LYS A 21 13.59 6.97 28.18
N GLY A 22 14.90 6.85 28.40
CA GLY A 22 15.80 6.20 27.46
C GLY A 22 15.91 7.00 26.15
N ARG A 23 15.69 6.33 25.02
CA ARG A 23 15.70 6.97 23.68
C ARG A 23 14.38 7.64 23.30
N TYR A 24 13.34 7.46 24.11
CA TYR A 24 11.98 7.92 23.82
C TYR A 24 11.57 9.05 24.75
N TYR A 25 10.53 9.77 24.36
CA TYR A 25 9.83 10.75 25.19
C TYR A 25 8.43 10.24 25.49
N TRP A 26 7.95 10.46 26.71
CA TRP A 26 6.67 9.92 27.20
C TRP A 26 5.84 10.96 27.93
N GLY A 27 4.51 10.93 27.76
CA GLY A 27 3.59 11.83 28.45
C GLY A 27 2.13 11.35 28.37
N LEU A 28 1.23 12.20 28.85
CA LEU A 28 -0.20 12.02 28.64
C LEU A 28 -0.52 12.28 27.16
N CYS A 29 -1.44 11.50 26.62
CA CYS A 29 -1.87 11.66 25.25
C CYS A 29 -2.74 12.92 25.10
N PRO A 30 -2.41 13.79 24.14
CA PRO A 30 -3.23 14.97 23.87
C PRO A 30 -4.41 14.67 22.93
N LEU A 31 -4.51 13.44 22.41
CA LEU A 31 -5.56 13.00 21.47
C LEU A 31 -6.73 12.29 22.17
N HIS A 32 -6.61 11.98 23.46
CA HIS A 32 -7.70 11.43 24.27
C HIS A 32 -7.45 11.72 25.75
N GLU A 33 -8.53 11.78 26.54
CA GLU A 33 -8.41 12.03 27.97
C GLU A 33 -7.94 10.78 28.72
N GLU A 34 -6.81 10.88 29.42
CA GLU A 34 -6.25 9.81 30.25
C GLU A 34 -5.53 10.35 31.49
N ARG A 35 -5.34 9.48 32.49
CA ARG A 35 -4.61 9.81 33.74
C ARG A 35 -3.22 9.16 33.83
N THR A 36 -2.96 8.17 32.98
CA THR A 36 -1.70 7.41 32.95
C THR A 36 -0.98 7.70 31.64
N PRO A 37 0.32 8.05 31.63
CA PRO A 37 1.05 8.30 30.40
C PRO A 37 1.02 7.11 29.44
N SER A 38 0.40 7.26 28.27
CA SER A 38 0.42 6.24 27.21
C SER A 38 0.97 6.76 25.88
N PHE A 39 1.32 8.05 25.80
CA PHE A 39 1.86 8.68 24.60
C PHE A 39 3.39 8.62 24.57
N MET A 40 3.95 8.09 23.48
CA MET A 40 5.38 7.92 23.26
C MET A 40 5.80 8.59 21.95
N VAL A 41 6.91 9.33 21.97
CA VAL A 41 7.57 9.91 20.80
C VAL A 41 8.95 9.27 20.62
N ASP A 42 9.25 8.88 19.37
CA ASP A 42 10.54 8.38 18.89
C ASP A 42 11.20 9.44 17.99
N PRO A 43 12.14 10.25 18.52
CA PRO A 43 12.88 11.26 17.76
C PRO A 43 13.69 10.68 16.61
N ALA A 44 14.24 9.48 16.76
CA ALA A 44 15.08 8.87 15.73
C ALA A 44 14.25 8.44 14.52
N ARG A 45 13.00 8.02 14.77
CA ARG A 45 12.05 7.65 13.72
C ARG A 45 11.14 8.80 13.28
N GLN A 46 11.12 9.90 14.02
CA GLN A 46 10.22 11.05 13.78
C GLN A 46 8.73 10.64 13.82
N THR A 47 8.37 9.78 14.78
CA THR A 47 7.01 9.26 14.93
C THR A 47 6.51 9.28 16.37
N PHE A 48 5.19 9.35 16.55
CA PHE A 48 4.53 9.15 17.83
C PHE A 48 3.66 7.88 17.80
N ARG A 49 3.36 7.37 19.00
CA ARG A 49 2.36 6.33 19.24
C ARG A 49 1.73 6.52 20.61
N CYS A 50 0.41 6.46 20.67
CA CYS A 50 -0.34 6.30 21.90
C CYS A 50 -0.74 4.83 22.07
N PHE A 51 -0.47 4.26 23.24
CA PHE A 51 -0.89 2.89 23.57
C PHE A 51 -2.30 2.81 24.15
N GLY A 52 -2.87 3.93 24.63
CA GLY A 52 -4.25 4.01 25.14
C GLY A 52 -5.30 4.08 24.01
N CYS A 53 -5.16 5.04 23.09
CA CYS A 53 -6.11 5.23 21.98
C CYS A 53 -5.66 4.67 20.63
N HIS A 54 -4.48 4.05 20.56
CA HIS A 54 -3.88 3.49 19.34
C HIS A 54 -3.52 4.49 18.22
N ALA A 55 -3.66 5.80 18.47
CA ALA A 55 -3.19 6.83 17.55
C ALA A 55 -1.68 6.70 17.30
N HIS A 56 -1.25 6.87 16.06
CA HIS A 56 0.15 6.79 15.67
C HIS A 56 0.38 7.53 14.35
N GLY A 57 1.59 8.05 14.14
CA GLY A 57 1.92 8.79 12.93
C GLY A 57 3.21 9.56 13.04
N ASP A 58 3.47 10.45 12.06
CA ASP A 58 4.53 11.47 12.15
C ASP A 58 3.98 12.80 12.69
N GLY A 59 4.83 13.82 12.79
CA GLY A 59 4.43 15.12 13.32
C GLY A 59 3.32 15.82 12.53
N ILE A 60 3.22 15.57 11.22
CA ILE A 60 2.13 16.14 10.40
C ILE A 60 0.82 15.42 10.73
N GLN A 61 0.84 14.10 10.87
CA GLN A 61 -0.33 13.33 11.32
C GLN A 61 -0.80 13.78 12.71
N PHE A 62 0.15 14.02 13.63
CA PHE A 62 -0.18 14.54 14.95
C PHE A 62 -0.99 15.85 14.88
N ILE A 63 -0.54 16.83 14.09
CA ILE A 63 -1.25 18.11 13.94
C ILE A 63 -2.63 17.93 13.29
N GLN A 64 -2.76 17.03 12.31
CA GLN A 64 -4.07 16.73 11.72
C GLN A 64 -5.04 16.23 12.80
N ASP A 65 -4.61 15.27 13.62
CA ASP A 65 -5.46 14.65 14.63
C ASP A 65 -5.72 15.61 15.80
N TYR A 66 -4.69 16.30 16.29
CA TYR A 66 -4.76 17.18 17.45
C TYR A 66 -5.56 18.46 17.18
N ARG A 67 -5.41 19.05 15.99
CA ARG A 67 -6.10 20.30 15.59
C ARG A 67 -7.32 20.07 14.69
N GLY A 68 -7.65 18.83 14.35
CA GLY A 68 -8.75 18.51 13.43
C GLY A 68 -8.54 19.08 12.02
N LEU A 69 -7.28 19.16 11.57
CA LEU A 69 -6.91 19.78 10.30
C LEU A 69 -6.79 18.74 9.18
N SER A 70 -7.19 19.12 7.97
CA SER A 70 -6.81 18.35 6.76
C SER A 70 -5.30 18.39 6.56
N PHE A 71 -4.73 17.42 5.84
CA PHE A 71 -3.30 17.37 5.53
C PHE A 71 -2.73 18.70 5.00
N LYS A 72 -3.42 19.35 4.05
CA LYS A 72 -2.98 20.63 3.51
C LYS A 72 -2.99 21.75 4.55
N ALA A 73 -4.03 21.78 5.38
CA ALA A 73 -4.13 22.77 6.45
C ALA A 73 -3.05 22.53 7.52
N ALA A 74 -2.74 21.27 7.85
CA ALA A 74 -1.64 20.92 8.73
C ALA A 74 -0.27 21.34 8.16
N LEU A 75 -0.03 21.13 6.86
CA LEU A 75 1.19 21.62 6.21
C LEU A 75 1.30 23.15 6.26
N ALA A 76 0.22 23.85 5.94
CA ALA A 76 0.19 25.31 6.01
C ALA A 76 0.42 25.82 7.44
N TYR A 77 -0.19 25.17 8.44
CA TYR A 77 0.01 25.45 9.86
C TYR A 77 1.48 25.29 10.28
N LEU A 78 2.15 24.25 9.77
CA LEU A 78 3.56 23.97 10.01
C LEU A 78 4.52 24.81 9.14
N GLY A 79 4.01 25.77 8.36
CA GLY A 79 4.83 26.60 7.45
C GLY A 79 5.45 25.83 6.28
N ILE A 80 4.93 24.63 5.99
CA ILE A 80 5.45 23.74 4.95
C ILE A 80 4.77 24.06 3.63
N SER A 81 5.55 24.54 2.66
CA SER A 81 5.08 24.74 1.30
C SER A 81 4.75 23.41 0.65
N TYR A 82 3.45 23.15 0.45
CA TYR A 82 2.96 22.00 -0.30
C TYR A 82 2.83 22.36 -1.77
N ASP A 83 3.89 22.12 -2.54
CA ASP A 83 3.79 22.19 -3.99
C ASP A 83 3.21 20.88 -4.54
N LYS A 84 1.94 20.94 -4.97
CA LYS A 84 1.25 19.85 -5.68
C LYS A 84 1.96 19.49 -7.00
N SER A 85 2.87 20.35 -7.46
CA SER A 85 3.66 20.22 -8.68
C SER A 85 4.99 19.48 -8.52
N GLN A 86 5.29 18.91 -7.34
CA GLN A 86 6.30 17.84 -7.24
C GLN A 86 5.85 16.64 -8.10
N LYS A 87 6.09 16.76 -9.41
CA LYS A 87 5.92 15.72 -10.39
C LYS A 87 6.79 14.57 -9.92
N ASP A 88 6.20 13.39 -9.81
CA ASP A 88 6.96 12.16 -9.68
C ASP A 88 8.12 12.23 -10.66
N SER A 89 9.35 12.01 -10.19
CA SER A 89 10.47 11.95 -11.10
C SER A 89 10.21 10.85 -12.13
N LYS A 90 10.82 10.92 -13.31
CA LYS A 90 10.72 9.82 -14.28
C LYS A 90 11.09 8.47 -13.65
N ALA A 91 12.00 8.47 -12.67
CA ALA A 91 12.38 7.28 -11.91
C ALA A 91 11.25 6.78 -11.00
N ASP A 92 10.52 7.67 -10.33
CA ASP A 92 9.39 7.31 -9.46
C ASP A 92 8.21 6.77 -10.27
N ILE A 93 7.91 7.40 -11.41
CA ILE A 93 6.89 6.92 -12.36
C ILE A 93 7.29 5.52 -12.84
N LYS A 94 8.53 5.34 -13.30
CA LYS A 94 9.04 4.04 -13.76
C LYS A 94 8.95 2.98 -12.66
N ARG A 95 9.34 3.31 -11.43
CA ARG A 95 9.26 2.39 -10.27
C ARG A 95 7.82 1.99 -9.97
N LYS A 96 6.88 2.94 -9.99
CA LYS A 96 5.44 2.67 -9.79
C LYS A 96 4.88 1.77 -10.90
N LEU A 97 5.20 2.06 -12.16
CA LEU A 97 4.76 1.25 -13.30
C LEU A 97 5.28 -0.19 -13.22
N ILE A 98 6.57 -0.38 -12.92
CA ILE A 98 7.16 -1.72 -12.75
C ILE A 98 6.48 -2.45 -11.58
N LYS A 99 6.30 -1.78 -10.43
CA LYS A 99 5.63 -2.38 -9.27
C LYS A 99 4.21 -2.83 -9.60
N ASN A 100 3.47 -2.02 -10.35
CA ASN A 100 2.10 -2.34 -10.77
C ASN A 100 2.08 -3.53 -11.74
N PHE A 101 2.97 -3.53 -12.73
CA PHE A 101 3.12 -4.62 -13.69
C PHE A 101 3.47 -5.95 -12.99
N ARG A 102 4.47 -5.97 -12.11
CA ARG A 102 4.82 -7.17 -11.31
C ARG A 102 3.73 -7.59 -10.33
N GLY A 103 2.95 -6.62 -9.83
CA GLY A 103 1.79 -6.89 -9.02
C GLY A 103 0.69 -7.60 -9.81
N TRP A 104 0.42 -7.14 -11.03
CA TRP A 104 -0.50 -7.78 -11.95
C TRP A 104 -0.03 -9.18 -12.35
N GLU A 105 1.24 -9.33 -12.76
CA GLU A 105 1.82 -10.60 -13.23
C GLU A 105 1.57 -11.72 -12.22
N ARG A 106 1.88 -11.48 -10.94
CA ARG A 106 1.66 -12.45 -9.86
C ARG A 106 0.18 -12.79 -9.63
N ARG A 107 -0.70 -11.79 -9.65
CA ARG A 107 -2.14 -12.02 -9.44
C ARG A 107 -2.74 -12.80 -10.60
N TYR A 108 -2.46 -12.36 -11.82
CA TYR A 108 -2.99 -12.98 -13.02
C TYR A 108 -2.50 -14.42 -13.19
N HIS A 109 -1.21 -14.68 -12.90
CA HIS A 109 -0.69 -16.04 -12.83
C HIS A 109 -1.45 -16.90 -11.81
N ALA A 110 -1.67 -16.39 -10.60
CA ALA A 110 -2.41 -17.13 -9.56
C ALA A 110 -3.87 -17.42 -9.98
N ASP A 111 -4.53 -16.47 -10.63
CA ASP A 111 -5.88 -16.63 -11.15
C ASP A 111 -5.92 -17.73 -12.23
N LEU A 112 -4.99 -17.70 -13.19
CA LEU A 112 -4.88 -18.73 -14.23
C LEU A 112 -4.58 -20.11 -13.66
N CYS A 113 -3.66 -20.24 -12.69
CA CYS A 113 -3.40 -21.52 -12.02
C CYS A 113 -4.65 -22.04 -11.30
N THR A 114 -5.43 -21.15 -10.68
CA THR A 114 -6.68 -21.52 -9.99
C THR A 114 -7.73 -22.02 -10.98
N LEU A 115 -7.90 -21.33 -12.10
CA LEU A 115 -8.81 -21.74 -13.18
C LEU A 115 -8.39 -23.07 -13.79
N PHE A 116 -7.11 -23.21 -14.14
CA PHE A 116 -6.55 -24.43 -14.70
C PHE A 116 -6.78 -25.62 -13.77
N ARG A 117 -6.41 -25.50 -12.49
CA ARG A 117 -6.64 -26.52 -11.47
C ARG A 117 -8.12 -26.87 -11.33
N THR A 118 -9.01 -25.89 -11.42
CA THR A 118 -10.47 -26.11 -11.34
C THR A 118 -10.95 -26.94 -12.53
N ILE A 119 -10.52 -26.60 -13.75
CA ILE A 119 -10.83 -27.35 -14.97
C ILE A 119 -10.29 -28.79 -14.85
N GLN A 120 -9.03 -28.98 -14.46
CA GLN A 120 -8.43 -30.31 -14.30
C GLN A 120 -9.14 -31.15 -13.24
N ASN A 121 -9.51 -30.56 -12.10
CA ASN A 121 -10.27 -31.26 -11.07
C ASN A 121 -11.67 -31.67 -11.54
N HIS A 122 -12.32 -30.82 -12.33
CA HIS A 122 -13.61 -31.14 -12.93
C HIS A 122 -13.47 -32.30 -13.92
N LYS A 123 -12.45 -32.27 -14.79
CA LYS A 123 -12.11 -33.35 -15.74
C LYS A 123 -11.93 -34.68 -15.04
N ALA A 124 -11.11 -34.69 -13.98
CA ALA A 124 -10.80 -35.90 -13.23
C ALA A 124 -12.03 -36.52 -12.53
N ARG A 125 -13.08 -35.73 -12.27
CA ARG A 125 -14.31 -36.17 -11.60
C ARG A 125 -15.46 -36.48 -12.55
N ALA A 126 -15.40 -36.04 -13.80
CA ALA A 126 -16.43 -36.29 -14.79
C ALA A 126 -16.52 -37.80 -15.08
N ARG A 127 -17.73 -38.35 -15.01
CA ARG A 127 -18.00 -39.77 -15.27
C ARG A 127 -18.54 -39.99 -16.67
N ASN A 128 -19.16 -38.96 -17.25
CA ASN A 128 -19.71 -38.97 -18.60
C ASN A 128 -19.68 -37.55 -19.21
N ILE A 129 -20.05 -37.44 -20.49
CA ILE A 129 -20.01 -36.17 -21.24
C ILE A 129 -20.96 -35.11 -20.67
N ALA A 130 -22.09 -35.50 -20.07
CA ALA A 130 -23.04 -34.54 -19.50
C ALA A 130 -22.49 -33.84 -18.25
N ASP A 131 -21.48 -34.42 -17.59
CA ASP A 131 -20.79 -33.75 -16.49
C ASP A 131 -19.89 -32.62 -17.02
N ILE A 132 -19.47 -32.65 -18.28
CA ILE A 132 -18.47 -31.72 -18.83
C ILE A 132 -19.08 -30.33 -19.05
N ASN A 133 -18.51 -29.31 -18.40
CA ASN A 133 -18.73 -27.92 -18.79
C ASN A 133 -17.87 -27.57 -20.02
N ALA A 134 -18.44 -27.73 -21.21
CA ALA A 134 -17.72 -27.50 -22.47
C ALA A 134 -17.12 -26.09 -22.60
N GLU A 135 -17.82 -25.06 -22.12
CA GLU A 135 -17.37 -23.66 -22.18
C GLU A 135 -16.10 -23.46 -21.35
N ALA A 136 -16.03 -24.04 -20.15
CA ALA A 136 -14.85 -23.97 -19.30
C ALA A 136 -13.64 -24.70 -19.92
N TYR A 137 -13.87 -25.79 -20.65
CA TYR A 137 -12.80 -26.59 -21.25
C TYR A 137 -12.23 -25.93 -22.50
N GLN A 138 -13.06 -25.20 -23.25
CA GLN A 138 -12.60 -24.42 -24.40
C GLN A 138 -11.59 -23.33 -24.01
N GLN A 139 -11.58 -22.90 -22.75
CA GLN A 139 -10.63 -21.90 -22.25
C GLN A 139 -9.25 -22.48 -21.90
N GLU A 140 -9.13 -23.79 -21.74
CA GLU A 140 -7.89 -24.42 -21.28
C GLU A 140 -6.67 -24.13 -22.18
N PRO A 141 -6.73 -24.26 -23.52
CA PRO A 141 -5.57 -23.94 -24.37
C PRO A 141 -5.12 -22.47 -24.25
N LEU A 142 -6.08 -21.56 -24.09
CA LEU A 142 -5.79 -20.14 -23.88
C LEU A 142 -5.15 -19.89 -22.51
N ILE A 143 -5.59 -20.61 -21.48
CA ILE A 143 -5.00 -20.54 -20.13
C ILE A 143 -3.56 -21.06 -20.15
N GLU A 144 -3.31 -22.22 -20.78
CA GLU A 144 -1.96 -22.79 -20.92
C GLU A 144 -1.03 -21.83 -21.67
N TYR A 145 -1.46 -21.33 -22.83
CA TYR A 145 -0.69 -20.35 -23.61
C TYR A 145 -0.32 -19.10 -22.79
N ARG A 146 -1.25 -18.61 -21.97
CA ARG A 146 -1.01 -17.43 -21.13
C ARG A 146 -0.07 -17.74 -19.95
N LEU A 147 -0.14 -18.94 -19.39
CA LEU A 147 0.81 -19.40 -18.36
C LEU A 147 2.23 -19.50 -18.95
N ASP A 148 2.40 -20.08 -20.13
CA ASP A 148 3.71 -20.16 -20.82
C ASP A 148 4.33 -18.76 -21.02
N ILE A 149 3.52 -17.76 -21.39
CA ILE A 149 3.98 -16.36 -21.50
C ILE A 149 4.47 -15.85 -20.14
N LEU A 150 3.73 -16.09 -19.06
CA LEU A 150 4.07 -15.61 -17.72
C LEU A 150 5.30 -16.32 -17.14
N GLU A 151 5.56 -17.56 -17.54
CA GLU A 151 6.73 -18.33 -17.13
C GLU A 151 8.00 -18.04 -17.96
N SER A 152 7.85 -17.39 -19.12
CA SER A 152 8.99 -16.99 -19.95
C SER A 152 9.95 -16.01 -19.24
N GLU A 153 11.24 -16.03 -19.57
CA GLU A 153 12.26 -15.18 -18.92
C GLU A 153 12.14 -13.68 -19.28
N GLY A 154 11.36 -13.33 -20.31
CA GLY A 154 11.31 -11.98 -20.88
C GLY A 154 10.05 -11.17 -20.57
N ASP A 155 10.21 -9.88 -20.28
CA ASP A 155 9.08 -8.97 -20.01
C ASP A 155 8.27 -8.59 -21.24
N LYS A 156 8.83 -8.75 -22.45
CA LYS A 156 8.19 -8.27 -23.69
C LYS A 156 6.84 -8.93 -23.94
N LEU A 157 6.78 -10.26 -23.86
CA LEU A 157 5.55 -11.02 -24.07
C LEU A 157 4.56 -10.83 -22.91
N LYS A 158 5.08 -10.82 -21.68
CA LYS A 158 4.29 -10.54 -20.48
C LYS A 158 3.62 -9.17 -20.52
N PHE A 159 4.33 -8.16 -21.04
CA PHE A 159 3.79 -6.82 -21.20
C PHE A 159 2.75 -6.74 -22.32
N ALA A 160 2.94 -7.44 -23.44
CA ALA A 160 1.91 -7.55 -24.47
C ALA A 160 0.62 -8.17 -23.91
N LEU A 161 0.75 -9.25 -23.13
CA LEU A 161 -0.37 -9.89 -22.44
C LEU A 161 -1.03 -8.94 -21.41
N TYR A 162 -0.24 -8.16 -20.67
CA TYR A 162 -0.77 -7.13 -19.75
C TYR A 162 -1.64 -6.11 -20.47
N VAL A 163 -1.23 -5.66 -21.65
CA VAL A 163 -1.99 -4.70 -22.46
C VAL A 163 -3.28 -5.34 -22.98
N GLU A 164 -3.20 -6.55 -23.52
CA GLU A 164 -4.37 -7.30 -24.03
C GLU A 164 -5.45 -7.46 -22.96
N VAL A 165 -5.06 -7.94 -21.76
CA VAL A 165 -5.97 -8.24 -20.66
C VAL A 165 -6.63 -6.98 -20.08
N ASN A 166 -5.89 -5.88 -19.95
CA ASN A 166 -6.39 -4.67 -19.28
C ASN A 166 -7.10 -3.68 -20.21
N ASN A 167 -6.89 -3.75 -21.53
CA ASN A 167 -7.54 -2.86 -22.49
C ASN A 167 -8.73 -3.51 -23.21
N GLY A 168 -9.16 -4.70 -22.78
CA GLY A 168 -10.39 -5.33 -23.28
C GLY A 168 -10.28 -5.99 -24.67
N GLY A 169 -9.08 -6.44 -25.07
CA GLY A 169 -8.86 -7.12 -26.35
C GLY A 169 -9.09 -6.22 -27.58
N ILE A 170 -8.46 -6.56 -28.70
CA ILE A 170 -8.86 -6.06 -30.02
C ILE A 170 -10.03 -6.93 -30.50
#